data_AF-A0A1V2KDR0-F1
#
_entry.id   AF-A0A1V2KDR0-F1
#
_cell.length_a   1.000
_cell.length_b   1.000
_cell.length_c   1.000
_cell.angle_alpha   90.00
_cell.angle_beta   90.00
_cell.angle_gamma   90.00
#
_symmetry.space_group_name_H-M   'P 1'
#
loop_
_entity.id
_entity.type
_entity.pdbx_description
1 polymer ?
#
loop_
_entity_poly.entity_id
_entity_poly.type
_entity_poly.pdbx_seq_one_letter_code
_entity_poly.pdbx_strand_id
1 'polypeptide(L)'
;MMLTEGFRLRQAGMVLLISLVFLLLVSLVGMTSMQGAITQQKISASLWHRNQSLQSAESGLRRGESAVRRSFAALPLCQSVVSCAPPQAAFSVVGSGVDPISGMTWVALKGGLYGIQFLGPAVGLAHLPPHTQAWVYRVTAVGLSGQVRTVLESVYARVEEESGARFRRVAWRQLQ
;
A
#
# COMPACT_ATOMS: atom_id res chain seq x y z
N MET A 1 -55.13 -56.84 34.86
CA MET A 1 -53.82 -57.44 35.19
C MET A 1 -52.89 -57.18 34.01
N MET A 2 -52.09 -56.11 34.06
CA MET A 2 -50.83 -55.96 33.32
C MET A 2 -50.05 -54.87 34.05
N LEU A 3 -48.90 -55.26 34.56
CA LEU A 3 -48.07 -54.52 35.51
C LEU A 3 -47.39 -53.35 34.79
N THR A 4 -47.69 -52.13 35.19
CA THR A 4 -46.86 -50.96 34.91
C THR A 4 -45.61 -51.06 35.79
N GLU A 5 -44.57 -51.70 35.26
CA GLU A 5 -43.23 -51.73 35.84
C GLU A 5 -42.67 -50.29 35.87
N GLY A 6 -42.75 -49.65 37.04
CA GLY A 6 -42.12 -48.36 37.27
C GLY A 6 -40.61 -48.53 37.37
N PHE A 7 -39.86 -48.09 36.35
CA PHE A 7 -38.41 -47.94 36.40
C PHE A 7 -38.02 -46.91 37.47
N ARG A 8 -37.88 -47.33 38.73
CA ARG A 8 -37.14 -46.55 39.74
C ARG A 8 -35.66 -46.85 39.60
N LEU A 9 -35.03 -46.19 38.63
CA LEU A 9 -33.58 -46.12 38.55
C LEU A 9 -33.08 -45.11 39.57
N ARG A 10 -32.33 -45.59 40.56
CA ARG A 10 -31.63 -44.79 41.55
C ARG A 10 -30.43 -44.12 40.87
N GLN A 11 -30.70 -43.11 40.05
CA GLN A 11 -29.69 -42.38 39.27
C GLN A 11 -29.04 -41.31 40.14
N ALA A 12 -27.96 -41.68 40.83
CA ALA A 12 -27.12 -40.72 41.56
C ALA A 12 -25.96 -40.28 40.66
N GLY A 13 -25.91 -38.98 40.31
CA GLY A 13 -24.69 -38.28 39.88
C GLY A 13 -24.25 -38.38 38.41
N MET A 14 -24.54 -39.46 37.69
CA MET A 14 -23.89 -39.71 36.38
C MET A 14 -24.41 -38.84 35.22
N VAL A 15 -25.70 -38.45 35.22
CA VAL A 15 -26.30 -37.58 34.17
C VAL A 15 -25.67 -36.20 34.18
N LEU A 16 -25.44 -35.66 35.39
CA LEU A 16 -24.81 -34.35 35.54
C LEU A 16 -23.41 -34.36 34.92
N LEU A 17 -22.61 -35.39 35.17
CA LEU A 17 -21.27 -35.53 34.59
C LEU A 17 -21.30 -35.59 33.07
N ILE A 18 -22.20 -36.41 32.50
CA ILE A 18 -22.34 -36.53 31.04
C ILE A 18 -22.77 -35.18 30.44
N SER A 19 -23.74 -34.50 31.05
CA SER A 19 -24.20 -33.18 30.60
C SER A 19 -23.08 -32.12 30.67
N LEU A 20 -22.25 -32.16 31.71
CA LEU A 20 -21.11 -31.27 31.88
C LEU A 20 -20.04 -31.51 30.82
N VAL A 21 -19.74 -32.79 30.51
CA VAL A 21 -18.81 -33.16 29.44
C VAL A 21 -19.32 -32.65 28.10
N PHE A 22 -20.59 -32.87 27.77
CA PHE A 22 -21.16 -32.34 26.52
C PHE A 22 -21.13 -30.81 26.46
N LEU A 23 -21.49 -30.13 27.56
CA LEU A 23 -21.43 -28.67 27.64
C LEU A 23 -20.00 -28.14 27.46
N LEU A 24 -19.02 -28.81 28.07
CA LEU A 24 -17.60 -28.49 27.91
C LEU A 24 -17.16 -28.67 26.45
N LEU A 25 -17.52 -29.79 25.82
CA LEU A 25 -17.18 -30.07 24.42
C LEU A 25 -17.77 -29.01 23.48
N VAL A 26 -19.06 -28.68 23.64
CA VAL A 26 -19.71 -27.63 22.84
C VAL A 26 -19.05 -26.27 23.06
N SER A 27 -18.68 -25.95 24.30
CA SER A 27 -17.99 -24.69 24.63
C SER A 27 -16.61 -24.61 23.97
N LEU A 28 -15.84 -25.69 23.98
CA LEU A 28 -14.53 -25.75 23.32
C LEU A 28 -14.65 -25.57 21.80
N VAL A 29 -15.62 -26.25 21.16
CA VAL A 29 -15.90 -26.08 19.72
C VAL A 29 -16.37 -24.65 19.41
N GLY A 30 -17.18 -24.05 20.29
CA GLY A 30 -17.58 -22.65 20.17
C GLY A 30 -16.38 -21.70 20.24
N MET A 31 -15.47 -21.91 21.20
CA MET A 31 -14.28 -21.09 21.38
C MET A 31 -13.32 -21.18 20.18
N THR A 32 -13.06 -22.37 19.66
CA THR A 32 -12.20 -22.56 18.48
C THR A 32 -12.78 -21.87 17.25
N SER A 33 -14.10 -21.93 17.05
CA SER A 33 -14.79 -21.23 15.97
C SER A 33 -14.66 -19.71 16.07
N MET A 34 -14.79 -19.14 17.28
CA MET A 34 -14.59 -17.69 17.50
C MET A 34 -13.15 -17.26 17.25
N GLN A 35 -12.16 -18.06 17.68
CA GLN A 35 -10.75 -17.79 17.39
C GLN A 35 -10.49 -17.76 15.87
N GLY A 36 -11.08 -18.69 15.12
CA GLY A 36 -11.08 -18.68 13.66
C GLY A 36 -11.60 -17.36 13.08
N ALA A 37 -12.78 -16.91 13.50
CA ALA A 37 -13.37 -15.66 13.04
C ALA A 37 -12.49 -14.42 13.34
N ILE A 38 -11.87 -14.38 14.53
CA ILE A 38 -10.96 -13.27 14.92
C ILE A 38 -9.72 -13.23 14.02
N THR A 39 -9.13 -14.38 13.70
CA THR A 39 -7.96 -14.42 12.81
C THR A 39 -8.30 -13.95 11.39
N GLN A 40 -9.44 -14.40 10.86
CA GLN A 40 -9.95 -13.94 9.57
C GLN A 40 -10.19 -12.43 9.56
N GLN A 41 -10.81 -11.88 10.62
CA GLN A 41 -11.02 -10.44 10.75
C GLN A 41 -9.70 -9.65 10.71
N LYS A 42 -8.65 -10.12 11.41
CA LYS A 42 -7.34 -9.47 11.39
C LYS A 42 -6.69 -9.50 10.01
N ILE A 43 -6.80 -10.62 9.28
CA ILE A 43 -6.29 -10.75 7.91
C ILE A 43 -7.07 -9.80 6.98
N SER A 44 -8.39 -9.78 7.05
CA SER A 44 -9.24 -8.88 6.26
C SER A 44 -8.91 -7.41 6.52
N ALA A 45 -8.69 -7.03 7.79
CA ALA A 45 -8.28 -5.67 8.16
C ALA A 45 -6.89 -5.32 7.58
N SER A 46 -5.92 -6.23 7.67
CA SER A 46 -4.58 -6.04 7.09
C SER A 46 -4.62 -5.85 5.57
N LEU A 47 -5.40 -6.68 4.87
CA LEU A 47 -5.60 -6.55 3.42
C LEU A 47 -6.29 -5.23 3.06
N TRP A 48 -7.28 -4.82 3.85
CA TRP A 48 -7.95 -3.53 3.65
C TRP A 48 -6.98 -2.35 3.79
N HIS A 49 -6.15 -2.34 4.84
CA HIS A 49 -5.13 -1.30 5.01
C HIS A 49 -4.10 -1.29 3.87
N ARG A 50 -3.65 -2.46 3.41
CA ARG A 50 -2.73 -2.58 2.26
C ARG A 50 -3.33 -2.02 0.98
N ASN A 51 -4.58 -2.37 0.67
CA ASN A 51 -5.27 -1.85 -0.50
C ASN A 51 -5.48 -0.33 -0.40
N GLN A 52 -5.93 0.16 0.76
CA GLN A 52 -6.14 1.59 0.96
C GLN A 52 -4.83 2.38 0.84
N SER A 53 -3.72 1.86 1.38
CA SER A 53 -2.40 2.47 1.24
C SER A 53 -1.95 2.51 -0.23
N LEU A 54 -2.15 1.42 -0.98
CA LEU A 54 -1.85 1.37 -2.41
C LEU A 54 -2.67 2.40 -3.21
N GLN A 55 -3.98 2.47 -2.97
CA GLN A 55 -4.87 3.43 -3.65
C GLN A 55 -4.48 4.88 -3.35
N SER A 56 -4.12 5.19 -2.10
CA SER A 56 -3.60 6.51 -1.73
C SER A 56 -2.30 6.83 -2.45
N ALA A 57 -1.37 5.86 -2.53
CA ALA A 57 -0.12 6.02 -3.26
C ALA A 57 -0.35 6.23 -4.76
N GLU A 58 -1.26 5.46 -5.39
CA GLU A 58 -1.62 5.62 -6.81
C GLU A 58 -2.25 6.99 -7.08
N SER A 59 -3.12 7.46 -6.19
CA SER A 59 -3.71 8.80 -6.28
C SER A 59 -2.63 9.88 -6.22
N GLY A 60 -1.68 9.76 -5.29
CA GLY A 60 -0.52 10.65 -5.19
C GLY A 60 0.36 10.60 -6.44
N LEU A 61 0.57 9.41 -6.99
CA LEU A 61 1.33 9.22 -8.23
C LEU A 61 0.66 9.95 -9.39
N ARG A 62 -0.64 9.73 -9.63
CA ARG A 62 -1.41 10.39 -10.70
C ARG A 62 -1.41 11.92 -10.54
N ARG A 63 -1.48 12.42 -9.30
CA ARG A 63 -1.38 13.85 -8.97
C ARG A 63 0.00 14.41 -9.35
N GLY A 64 1.07 13.75 -8.93
CA GLY A 64 2.44 14.15 -9.25
C GLY A 64 2.74 14.11 -10.74
N GLU A 65 2.26 13.10 -11.45
CA GLU A 65 2.37 12.98 -12.91
C GLU A 65 1.66 14.13 -13.64
N SER A 66 0.47 14.49 -13.18
CA SER A 66 -0.26 15.64 -13.71
C SER A 66 0.46 16.96 -13.42
N ALA A 67 1.11 17.08 -12.27
CA ALA A 67 1.89 18.25 -11.90
C ALA A 67 3.16 18.39 -12.77
N VAL A 68 3.87 17.30 -13.06
CA VAL A 68 5.00 17.29 -14.01
C VAL A 68 4.57 17.87 -15.36
N ARG A 69 3.41 17.44 -15.90
CA ARG A 69 2.93 17.92 -17.20
C ARG A 69 2.62 19.43 -17.22
N ARG A 70 2.20 20.00 -16.09
CA ARG A 70 1.87 21.44 -15.98
C ARG A 70 3.08 22.31 -15.68
N SER A 71 4.07 21.82 -14.95
CA SER A 71 5.12 22.64 -14.33
C SER A 71 6.51 22.00 -14.42
N PHE A 72 6.83 21.37 -15.56
CA PHE A 72 8.10 20.67 -15.77
C PHE A 72 9.34 21.58 -15.73
N ALA A 73 9.19 22.85 -16.14
CA ALA A 73 10.30 23.81 -16.26
C ALA A 73 10.74 24.41 -14.91
N ALA A 74 9.88 24.36 -13.89
CA ALA A 74 10.15 24.96 -12.57
C ALA A 74 10.88 24.01 -11.61
N LEU A 75 11.14 22.76 -12.02
CA LEU A 75 11.73 21.74 -11.16
C LEU A 75 13.26 21.83 -11.22
N PRO A 76 13.95 21.94 -10.06
CA PRO A 76 15.41 21.99 -10.03
C PRO A 76 15.98 20.64 -10.49
N LEU A 77 17.04 20.70 -11.30
CA LEU A 77 17.81 19.52 -11.69
C LEU A 77 18.48 18.92 -10.45
N CYS A 78 18.36 17.61 -10.29
CA CYS A 78 19.13 16.90 -9.26
C CYS A 78 20.64 16.99 -9.58
N GLN A 79 21.45 17.46 -8.61
CA GLN A 79 22.84 17.86 -8.85
C GLN A 79 23.89 16.80 -8.52
N SER A 80 23.51 15.72 -7.85
CA SER A 80 24.42 14.64 -7.43
C SER A 80 23.75 13.28 -7.54
N VAL A 81 24.55 12.21 -7.63
CA VAL A 81 24.06 10.82 -7.65
C VAL A 81 23.16 10.54 -6.45
N VAL A 82 23.47 11.10 -5.28
CA VAL A 82 22.66 10.95 -4.06
C VAL A 82 21.31 11.65 -4.20
N SER A 83 21.29 12.89 -4.72
CA SER A 83 20.03 13.61 -4.95
C SER A 83 19.19 13.01 -6.09
N CYS A 84 19.83 12.36 -7.06
CA CYS A 84 19.22 11.62 -8.17
C CYS A 84 18.85 10.18 -7.79
N ALA A 85 19.19 9.69 -6.59
CA ALA A 85 18.80 8.36 -6.15
C ALA A 85 17.31 8.35 -5.77
N PRO A 86 16.63 7.18 -5.82
CA PRO A 86 15.31 7.02 -5.23
C PRO A 86 15.32 7.53 -3.78
N PRO A 87 14.40 8.43 -3.41
CA PRO A 87 14.49 9.16 -2.16
C PRO A 87 14.20 8.22 -0.98
N GLN A 88 15.21 7.98 -0.13
CA GLN A 88 15.06 7.16 1.08
C GLN A 88 14.02 7.75 2.05
N ALA A 89 13.85 9.08 2.03
CA ALA A 89 12.82 9.79 2.76
C ALA A 89 11.39 9.26 2.49
N ALA A 90 11.14 8.62 1.33
CA ALA A 90 9.83 8.04 1.03
C ALA A 90 9.37 7.00 2.08
N PHE A 91 10.30 6.34 2.77
CA PHE A 91 10.02 5.33 3.79
C PHE A 91 9.81 5.90 5.20
N SER A 92 10.15 7.17 5.45
CA SER A 92 10.00 7.81 6.75
C SER A 92 9.12 9.07 6.74
N VAL A 93 8.96 9.75 5.60
CA VAL A 93 8.21 11.01 5.48
C VAL A 93 6.76 10.86 5.92
N VAL A 94 6.26 11.87 6.65
CA VAL A 94 4.89 11.93 7.18
C VAL A 94 4.22 13.27 6.85
N GLY A 95 5.01 14.33 6.62
CA GLY A 95 4.52 15.68 6.34
C GLY A 95 5.10 16.27 5.07
N SER A 96 4.46 17.32 4.57
CA SER A 96 4.98 18.10 3.45
C SER A 96 6.25 18.87 3.86
N GLY A 97 7.13 19.11 2.89
CA GLY A 97 8.37 19.86 3.13
C GLY A 97 9.45 19.51 2.12
N VAL A 98 10.53 20.28 2.14
CA VAL A 98 11.71 20.01 1.31
C VAL A 98 12.56 18.95 2.01
N ASP A 99 12.91 17.90 1.28
CA ASP A 99 13.86 16.91 1.75
C ASP A 99 15.29 17.47 1.65
N PRO A 100 16.07 17.52 2.75
CA PRO A 100 17.38 18.16 2.75
C PRO A 100 18.43 17.38 1.94
N ILE A 101 18.22 16.09 1.69
CA ILE A 101 19.17 15.22 0.99
C ILE A 101 18.95 15.29 -0.52
N SER A 102 17.70 15.10 -0.95
CA SER A 102 17.35 15.07 -2.39
C SER A 102 16.96 16.44 -2.96
N GLY A 103 16.68 17.43 -2.11
CA GLY A 103 16.17 18.75 -2.51
C GLY A 103 14.74 18.72 -3.06
N MET A 104 14.08 17.55 -3.08
CA MET A 104 12.73 17.41 -3.59
C MET A 104 11.71 17.92 -2.57
N THR A 105 10.60 18.48 -3.05
CA THR A 105 9.50 18.91 -2.18
C THR A 105 8.43 17.83 -2.11
N TRP A 106 8.12 17.38 -0.89
CA TRP A 106 6.98 16.53 -0.58
C TRP A 106 5.71 17.36 -0.47
N VAL A 107 4.70 16.99 -1.25
CA VAL A 107 3.37 17.59 -1.26
C VAL A 107 2.39 16.60 -0.65
N ALA A 108 1.64 17.05 0.35
CA ALA A 108 0.67 16.21 1.04
C ALA A 108 -0.61 16.01 0.20
N LEU A 109 -1.20 14.82 0.33
CA LEU A 109 -2.55 14.49 -0.14
C LEU A 109 -3.30 13.73 0.96
N LYS A 110 -4.61 13.53 0.76
CA LYS A 110 -5.40 12.72 1.68
C LYS A 110 -4.84 11.30 1.73
N GLY A 111 -4.31 10.90 2.88
CA GLY A 111 -3.75 9.56 3.10
C GLY A 111 -2.41 9.30 2.44
N GLY A 112 -1.63 10.34 2.07
CA GLY A 112 -0.33 10.14 1.45
C GLY A 112 0.44 11.41 1.14
N LEU A 113 1.54 11.24 0.41
CA LEU A 113 2.39 12.33 -0.10
C LEU A 113 2.87 11.98 -1.52
N TYR A 114 3.26 12.98 -2.28
CA TYR A 114 4.04 12.77 -3.50
C TYR A 114 5.14 13.81 -3.60
N GLY A 115 6.20 13.48 -4.34
CA GLY A 115 7.23 14.42 -4.70
C GLY A 115 7.80 14.10 -6.07
N ILE A 116 8.47 15.08 -6.65
CA ILE A 116 8.94 15.04 -8.03
C ILE A 116 10.42 15.38 -8.05
N GLN A 117 11.20 14.58 -8.75
CA GLN A 117 12.62 14.80 -9.01
C GLN A 117 12.84 14.94 -10.52
N PHE A 118 13.61 15.93 -10.92
CA PHE A 118 14.04 16.09 -12.31
C PHE A 118 15.45 15.49 -12.46
N LEU A 119 15.53 14.35 -13.15
CA LEU A 119 16.76 13.56 -13.30
C LEU A 119 17.67 14.10 -14.40
N GLY A 120 17.16 14.97 -15.27
CA GLY A 120 17.91 15.55 -16.37
C GLY A 120 17.72 14.82 -17.71
N PRO A 121 18.57 15.13 -18.70
CA PRO A 121 18.48 14.55 -20.04
C PRO A 121 19.01 13.11 -20.05
N ALA A 122 18.34 12.24 -20.79
CA ALA A 122 18.79 10.87 -21.03
C ALA A 122 18.45 10.42 -22.46
N VAL A 123 19.14 9.37 -22.92
CA VAL A 123 18.93 8.67 -24.19
C VAL A 123 18.75 7.17 -23.91
N GLY A 124 18.26 6.40 -24.88
CA GLY A 124 18.07 4.96 -24.72
C GLY A 124 16.99 4.55 -23.72
N LEU A 125 16.00 5.43 -23.49
CA LEU A 125 14.90 5.14 -22.57
C LEU A 125 13.92 4.13 -23.17
N ALA A 126 13.37 3.25 -22.32
CA ALA A 126 12.36 2.29 -22.74
C ALA A 126 11.15 2.99 -23.40
N HIS A 127 10.60 2.37 -24.44
CA HIS A 127 9.48 2.89 -25.23
C HIS A 127 9.77 4.17 -26.03
N LEU A 128 11.05 4.56 -26.13
CA LEU A 128 11.53 5.62 -27.02
C LEU A 128 12.61 5.06 -27.97
N PRO A 129 12.79 5.65 -29.16
CA PRO A 129 13.88 5.26 -30.05
C PRO A 129 15.26 5.46 -29.37
N PRO A 130 16.28 4.64 -29.69
CA PRO A 130 17.54 4.60 -28.95
C PRO A 130 18.30 5.94 -28.87
N HIS A 131 18.21 6.77 -29.91
CA HIS A 131 18.91 8.04 -30.03
C HIS A 131 18.05 9.27 -29.67
N THR A 132 16.83 9.06 -29.20
CA THR A 132 15.94 10.16 -28.82
C THR A 132 16.35 10.71 -27.45
N GLN A 133 16.79 11.96 -27.42
CA GLN A 133 17.04 12.68 -26.18
C GLN A 133 15.71 13.08 -25.53
N ALA A 134 15.57 12.77 -24.25
CA ALA A 134 14.39 13.08 -23.47
C ALA A 134 14.76 13.61 -22.08
N TRP A 135 13.93 14.49 -21.56
CA TRP A 135 14.03 14.98 -20.19
C TRP A 135 13.30 14.03 -19.25
N VAL A 136 14.00 13.55 -18.22
CA VAL A 136 13.50 12.49 -17.35
C VAL A 136 13.06 13.06 -16.00
N TYR A 137 11.85 12.68 -15.60
CA TYR A 137 11.24 13.04 -14.33
C TYR A 137 10.87 11.78 -13.57
N ARG A 138 11.18 11.74 -12.28
CA ARG A 138 10.71 10.69 -11.37
C ARG A 138 9.66 11.29 -10.44
N VAL A 139 8.53 10.60 -10.35
CA VAL A 139 7.48 10.88 -9.38
C VAL A 139 7.51 9.76 -8.36
N THR A 140 7.67 10.11 -7.09
CA THR A 140 7.58 9.18 -5.97
C THR A 140 6.34 9.52 -5.16
N ALA A 141 5.50 8.53 -4.88
CA ALA A 141 4.29 8.68 -4.09
C ALA A 141 4.30 7.72 -2.92
N VAL A 142 3.83 8.19 -1.78
CA VAL A 142 3.74 7.46 -0.52
C VAL A 142 2.28 7.43 -0.12
N GLY A 143 1.70 6.24 0.02
CA GLY A 143 0.39 6.03 0.61
C GLY A 143 0.53 5.53 2.04
N LEU A 144 -0.36 5.99 2.92
CA LEU A 144 -0.40 5.65 4.33
C LEU A 144 -1.81 5.19 4.71
N SER A 145 -1.92 4.03 5.35
CA SER A 145 -3.16 3.53 5.93
C SER A 145 -2.87 2.73 7.20
N GLY A 146 -3.26 3.26 8.36
CA GLY A 146 -2.90 2.67 9.65
C GLY A 146 -1.38 2.58 9.80
N GLN A 147 -0.87 1.36 9.95
CA GLN A 147 0.57 1.07 10.04
C GLN A 147 1.17 0.64 8.69
N VAL A 148 0.37 0.59 7.62
CA VAL A 148 0.85 0.19 6.29
C VAL A 148 1.29 1.42 5.51
N ARG A 149 2.50 1.34 4.96
CA ARG A 149 3.06 2.30 4.01
C ARG A 149 3.26 1.61 2.67
N THR A 150 2.89 2.29 1.59
CA THR A 150 3.16 1.84 0.23
C THR A 150 3.88 2.94 -0.51
N VAL A 151 5.04 2.63 -1.09
CA VAL A 151 5.82 3.57 -1.88
C VAL A 151 5.77 3.15 -3.34
N LEU A 152 5.30 4.06 -4.19
CA LEU A 152 5.26 3.86 -5.64
C LEU A 152 6.18 4.86 -6.32
N GLU A 153 6.80 4.42 -7.39
CA GLU A 153 7.66 5.24 -8.22
C GLU A 153 7.26 5.10 -9.69
N SER A 154 7.19 6.22 -10.39
CA SER A 154 7.06 6.24 -11.84
C SER A 154 8.04 7.22 -12.47
N VAL A 155 8.61 6.80 -13.60
CA VAL A 155 9.56 7.60 -14.37
C VAL A 155 8.92 7.99 -15.70
N TYR A 156 8.97 9.28 -16.01
CA TYR A 156 8.46 9.87 -17.25
C TYR A 156 9.59 10.45 -18.08
N ALA A 157 9.51 10.22 -19.38
CA ALA A 157 10.30 10.90 -20.37
C ALA A 157 9.44 11.97 -21.06
N ARG A 158 9.98 13.18 -21.17
CA ARG A 158 9.46 14.26 -22.00
C ARG A 158 10.34 14.40 -23.22
N VAL A 159 9.76 14.18 -24.40
CA VAL A 159 10.40 14.42 -25.69
C VAL A 159 9.80 15.71 -26.27
N GLU A 160 10.65 16.57 -26.80
CA GLU A 160 10.25 17.75 -27.54
C GLU A 160 10.00 17.32 -29.00
N GLU A 161 8.74 17.37 -29.45
CA GLU A 161 8.35 17.09 -30.84
C GLU A 161 7.82 18.39 -31.48
N GLU A 162 7.77 18.46 -32.81
CA GLU A 162 7.28 19.65 -33.54
C GLU A 162 5.81 20.01 -33.20
N SER A 163 5.03 19.01 -32.79
CA SER A 163 3.62 19.18 -32.36
C SER A 163 3.44 19.51 -30.87
N GLY A 164 4.54 19.62 -30.12
CA GLY A 164 4.56 19.92 -28.69
C GLY A 164 5.34 18.88 -27.86
N ALA A 165 5.31 19.05 -26.54
CA ALA A 165 5.99 18.14 -25.63
C ALA A 165 5.19 16.86 -25.40
N ARG A 166 5.77 15.70 -25.72
CA ARG A 166 5.17 14.39 -25.49
C ARG A 166 5.71 13.77 -24.21
N PHE A 167 4.82 13.44 -23.28
CA PHE A 167 5.16 12.72 -22.05
C PHE A 167 4.85 11.23 -22.20
N ARG A 168 5.85 10.37 -21.95
CA ARG A 168 5.72 8.91 -21.98
C ARG A 168 6.21 8.33 -20.66
N ARG A 169 5.41 7.44 -20.06
CA ARG A 169 5.84 6.64 -18.92
C ARG A 169 6.86 5.62 -19.39
N VAL A 170 8.03 5.61 -18.75
CA VAL A 170 9.15 4.71 -19.05
C VAL A 170 9.17 3.53 -18.08
N ALA A 171 8.87 3.79 -16.81
CA ALA A 171 8.87 2.77 -15.77
C ALA A 171 7.78 3.04 -14.70
N TRP A 172 7.37 1.96 -14.05
CA TRP A 172 6.55 1.97 -12.85
C TRP A 172 7.01 0.83 -11.94
N ARG A 173 7.13 1.10 -10.65
CA ARG A 173 7.43 0.06 -9.66
C ARG A 173 6.87 0.41 -8.29
N GLN A 174 6.56 -0.62 -7.53
CA GLN A 174 6.34 -0.52 -6.10
C GLN A 174 7.66 -0.81 -5.39
N LEU A 175 8.07 0.06 -4.47
CA LEU A 175 9.24 -0.16 -3.63
C LEU A 175 8.83 -0.93 -2.38
N GLN A 176 9.67 -1.89 -1.99
CA GLN A 176 9.50 -2.74 -0.80
C GLN A 176 10.46 -2.30 0.29
#